data_AF-A0A8B7BBX5-F1
#
_entry.id   AF-A0A8B7BBX5-F1
#
_cell.length_a   1.000
_cell.length_b   1.000
_cell.length_c   1.000
_cell.angle_alpha   90.00
_cell.angle_beta   90.00
_cell.angle_gamma   90.00
#
_symmetry.space_group_name_H-M   'P 1'
#
loop_
_entity.id
_entity.type
_entity.pdbx_description
1 polymer ?
#
loop_
_entity_poly.entity_id
_entity_poly.type
_entity_poly.pdbx_seq_one_letter_code
_entity_poly.pdbx_strand_id
1 'polypeptide(L)'
;GTPGAPPSTESSLKESSGTACLQSTRGSEQPQQPTWPPAEASTSVGHLRQKLEPRTKAVEVKMYSLRERKGLTYQEIGEPQDDDYLYCEKCQNFFIDSCAAHGAPTFVKDSPVDRGHPNRSALTLPPGLRIGPSSIPAAGLGVWNEASELPLGLHFGPYEGQVTEDEDGAHSGYSWLITKGRNCYEYVDGKDESWANWMRYVNCARDEEEQNLVAFQYHRQIFYRTCRAIQPGCELLVWYGDEYGQELGIKWGSHWKKEPTARTGGQGPLSLQTFLVQP
;
A
#
# COMPACT_ATOMS: atom_id res chain seq x y z
N GLY A 1 29.72 22.09 57.78
CA GLY A 1 29.32 20.69 58.01
C GLY A 1 28.02 20.41 57.28
N THR A 2 27.76 19.14 57.00
CA THR A 2 26.41 18.55 56.98
C THR A 2 25.78 18.62 58.39
N PRO A 3 24.47 18.33 58.64
CA PRO A 3 23.47 17.61 57.81
C PRO A 3 22.24 18.49 57.42
N GLY A 4 21.21 18.00 56.72
CA GLY A 4 20.98 16.69 56.09
C GLY A 4 19.54 16.51 55.58
N ALA A 5 19.11 15.24 55.45
CA ALA A 5 17.77 14.77 55.07
C ALA A 5 17.46 13.47 55.89
N PRO A 6 16.26 12.84 55.81
CA PRO A 6 15.01 13.20 55.12
C PRO A 6 13.86 13.42 56.13
N PRO A 7 12.58 13.09 55.80
CA PRO A 7 12.11 11.75 56.16
C PRO A 7 11.35 11.01 55.04
N SER A 8 11.08 9.73 55.30
CA SER A 8 10.47 8.74 54.40
C SER A 8 9.02 8.42 54.74
N THR A 9 8.27 7.87 53.77
CA THR A 9 7.13 6.98 54.04
C THR A 9 7.21 5.75 53.15
N GLU A 10 6.85 4.60 53.70
CA GLU A 10 7.05 3.27 53.13
C GLU A 10 5.70 2.56 52.84
N SER A 11 5.76 1.26 52.54
CA SER A 11 4.66 0.27 52.55
C SER A 11 3.76 0.18 51.29
N SER A 12 3.43 -1.02 50.78
CA SER A 12 4.01 -2.34 51.08
C SER A 12 3.87 -3.35 49.95
N LEU A 13 4.72 -4.37 49.99
CA LEU A 13 4.70 -5.56 49.12
C LEU A 13 3.56 -6.53 49.47
N LYS A 14 3.20 -7.38 48.52
CA LYS A 14 2.76 -8.75 48.82
C LYS A 14 3.06 -9.73 47.68
N GLU A 15 4.12 -10.51 47.84
CA GLU A 15 4.36 -11.73 47.06
C GLU A 15 3.56 -12.91 47.62
N SER A 16 3.16 -13.83 46.75
CA SER A 16 3.44 -15.29 46.82
C SER A 16 2.65 -15.98 45.69
N SER A 17 3.24 -16.78 44.79
CA SER A 17 4.11 -17.96 44.96
C SER A 17 3.33 -19.18 45.43
N GLY A 18 2.92 -20.05 44.50
CA GLY A 18 2.19 -21.30 44.76
C GLY A 18 2.21 -22.25 43.56
N THR A 19 2.96 -23.35 43.67
CA THR A 19 3.17 -24.34 42.60
C THR A 19 2.12 -25.45 42.65
N ALA A 20 1.54 -25.82 41.51
CA ALA A 20 0.88 -27.12 41.34
C ALA A 20 0.91 -27.59 39.87
N CYS A 21 1.43 -28.78 39.63
CA CYS A 21 1.25 -29.50 38.36
C CYS A 21 0.06 -30.46 38.51
N LEU A 22 -0.89 -30.42 37.57
CA LEU A 22 -1.89 -31.48 37.41
C LEU A 22 -2.01 -31.88 35.94
N GLN A 23 -2.20 -33.18 35.75
CA GLN A 23 -2.19 -33.84 34.45
C GLN A 23 -3.59 -33.81 33.82
N SER A 24 -3.66 -33.68 32.50
CA SER A 24 -4.79 -34.21 31.73
C SER A 24 -4.26 -35.24 30.74
N THR A 25 -4.77 -36.47 30.84
CA THR A 25 -4.34 -37.62 30.03
C THR A 25 -5.41 -38.02 29.04
N ARG A 26 -4.97 -38.60 27.91
CA ARG A 26 -5.77 -39.10 26.77
C ARG A 26 -6.29 -38.00 25.82
N GLY A 27 -6.25 -38.19 24.51
CA GLY A 27 -5.76 -39.37 23.78
C GLY A 27 -5.43 -39.10 22.31
N SER A 28 -4.54 -39.91 21.76
CA SER A 28 -4.14 -39.92 20.35
C SER A 28 -4.95 -40.94 19.56
N GLU A 29 -5.62 -40.54 18.48
CA GLU A 29 -6.27 -41.49 17.57
C GLU A 29 -6.29 -41.03 16.10
N GLN A 30 -5.12 -41.13 15.47
CA GLN A 30 -4.94 -41.50 14.06
C GLN A 30 -3.76 -42.50 14.00
N PRO A 31 -3.64 -43.38 12.99
CA PRO A 31 -4.34 -43.38 11.71
C PRO A 31 -5.03 -44.73 11.36
N GLN A 32 -5.64 -44.84 10.16
CA GLN A 32 -5.25 -45.80 9.10
C GLN A 32 -6.31 -45.92 7.98
N GLN A 33 -5.84 -46.28 6.78
CA GLN A 33 -6.63 -46.58 5.58
C GLN A 33 -6.12 -47.91 4.97
N PRO A 34 -6.98 -48.92 4.70
CA PRO A 34 -6.58 -50.12 3.96
C PRO A 34 -7.32 -50.29 2.62
N THR A 35 -6.56 -50.12 1.53
CA THR A 35 -6.48 -50.94 0.29
C THR A 35 -7.58 -51.94 -0.10
N TRP A 36 -7.88 -52.00 -1.41
CA TRP A 36 -8.56 -53.11 -2.10
C TRP A 36 -7.78 -53.57 -3.37
N PRO A 37 -7.52 -54.89 -3.56
CA PRO A 37 -7.03 -55.47 -4.81
C PRO A 37 -7.92 -56.63 -5.32
N PRO A 38 -7.60 -57.31 -6.46
CA PRO A 38 -7.11 -56.83 -7.77
C PRO A 38 -8.10 -57.25 -8.90
N ALA A 39 -7.66 -57.40 -10.16
CA ALA A 39 -8.51 -57.72 -11.32
C ALA A 39 -7.97 -58.87 -12.22
N GLU A 40 -8.86 -59.55 -12.96
CA GLU A 40 -8.69 -60.27 -14.27
C GLU A 40 -10.05 -60.91 -14.68
N ALA A 41 -10.59 -60.81 -15.91
CA ALA A 41 -10.32 -61.56 -17.17
C ALA A 41 -10.71 -63.07 -17.13
N SER A 42 -11.32 -63.74 -18.13
CA SER A 42 -11.95 -63.35 -19.42
C SER A 42 -12.79 -64.53 -20.04
N THR A 43 -13.34 -64.38 -21.26
CA THR A 43 -14.14 -65.36 -22.11
C THR A 43 -15.66 -65.48 -21.83
N SER A 44 -16.63 -65.68 -22.74
CA SER A 44 -16.79 -65.95 -24.21
C SER A 44 -16.99 -67.43 -24.65
N VAL A 45 -17.91 -67.86 -25.56
CA VAL A 45 -18.85 -67.15 -26.48
C VAL A 45 -19.99 -68.08 -27.04
N GLY A 46 -21.06 -67.52 -27.63
CA GLY A 46 -22.04 -68.23 -28.52
C GLY A 46 -23.51 -68.27 -28.02
N HIS A 47 -24.58 -68.31 -28.84
CA HIS A 47 -24.70 -68.28 -30.33
C HIS A 47 -26.08 -67.76 -30.84
N LEU A 48 -26.06 -66.81 -31.79
CA LEU A 48 -26.91 -66.64 -33.00
C LEU A 48 -28.45 -66.87 -33.01
N ARG A 49 -29.23 -65.81 -33.34
CA ARG A 49 -30.30 -65.85 -34.39
C ARG A 49 -30.55 -64.46 -35.04
N GLN A 50 -31.40 -64.38 -36.07
CA GLN A 50 -31.27 -63.44 -37.20
C GLN A 50 -32.25 -62.24 -37.23
N LYS A 51 -31.68 -61.07 -37.50
CA LYS A 51 -32.06 -60.00 -38.47
C LYS A 51 -33.54 -59.79 -38.87
N LEU A 52 -33.98 -58.52 -38.75
CA LEU A 52 -34.96 -57.85 -39.62
C LEU A 52 -34.61 -56.34 -39.74
N GLU A 53 -34.80 -55.72 -40.91
CA GLU A 53 -34.41 -54.33 -41.20
C GLU A 53 -35.62 -53.43 -41.53
N PRO A 54 -35.72 -52.21 -40.96
CA PRO A 54 -36.60 -51.14 -41.44
C PRO A 54 -35.83 -50.15 -42.34
N ARG A 55 -36.33 -49.90 -43.56
CA ARG A 55 -35.80 -48.85 -44.45
C ARG A 55 -36.13 -47.45 -43.93
N THR A 56 -35.14 -46.73 -43.41
CA THR A 56 -35.23 -45.27 -43.19
C THR A 56 -34.88 -44.53 -44.48
N LYS A 57 -35.71 -43.56 -44.90
CA LYS A 57 -35.35 -42.66 -46.02
C LYS A 57 -34.43 -41.55 -45.49
N ALA A 58 -33.28 -41.35 -46.12
CA ALA A 58 -32.41 -40.24 -45.79
C ALA A 58 -33.07 -38.90 -46.19
N VAL A 59 -33.01 -37.91 -45.30
CA VAL A 59 -33.37 -36.51 -45.59
C VAL A 59 -32.06 -35.74 -45.76
N GLU A 60 -31.81 -35.25 -46.98
CA GLU A 60 -30.58 -34.52 -47.32
C GLU A 60 -30.61 -33.09 -46.75
N VAL A 61 -30.16 -32.91 -45.51
CA VAL A 61 -29.97 -31.58 -44.91
C VAL A 61 -28.73 -30.94 -45.50
N LYS A 62 -28.91 -30.03 -46.46
CA LYS A 62 -27.82 -29.22 -47.03
C LYS A 62 -27.32 -28.19 -46.02
N MET A 63 -26.37 -28.61 -45.18
CA MET A 63 -25.60 -27.72 -44.34
C MET A 63 -24.78 -26.75 -45.21
N TYR A 64 -25.14 -25.47 -45.16
CA TYR A 64 -24.32 -24.39 -45.68
C TYR A 64 -23.06 -24.25 -44.82
N SER A 65 -21.88 -24.28 -45.45
CA SER A 65 -20.61 -24.10 -44.75
C SER A 65 -20.53 -22.69 -44.18
N LEU A 66 -20.62 -22.56 -42.85
CA LEU A 66 -20.31 -21.31 -42.17
C LEU A 66 -18.86 -20.93 -42.49
N ARG A 67 -18.63 -19.71 -42.98
CA ARG A 67 -17.26 -19.22 -43.23
C ARG A 67 -16.48 -19.23 -41.92
N GLU A 68 -15.32 -19.86 -41.93
CA GLU A 68 -14.35 -19.78 -40.85
C GLU A 68 -13.97 -18.31 -40.62
N ARG A 69 -14.49 -17.71 -39.55
CA ARG A 69 -13.96 -16.46 -39.03
C ARG A 69 -12.68 -16.79 -38.27
N LYS A 70 -11.54 -16.25 -38.71
CA LYS A 70 -10.36 -16.17 -37.84
C LYS A 70 -10.78 -15.49 -36.54
N GLY A 71 -10.51 -16.15 -35.41
CA GLY A 71 -10.73 -15.55 -34.10
C GLY A 71 -9.86 -14.32 -33.96
N LEU A 72 -10.47 -13.14 -33.93
CA LEU A 72 -9.82 -11.93 -33.45
C LEU A 72 -9.76 -12.06 -31.92
N THR A 73 -8.59 -12.39 -31.41
CA THR A 73 -8.29 -12.28 -29.98
C THR A 73 -8.26 -10.80 -29.63
N TYR A 74 -9.40 -10.27 -29.21
CA TYR A 74 -9.47 -8.95 -28.60
C TYR A 74 -8.64 -8.98 -27.33
N GLN A 75 -7.52 -8.27 -27.34
CA GLN A 75 -6.76 -7.96 -26.14
C GLN A 75 -7.39 -6.69 -25.57
N GLU A 76 -8.18 -6.83 -24.51
CA GLU A 76 -8.75 -5.69 -23.81
C GLU A 76 -7.60 -4.87 -23.22
N ILE A 77 -7.41 -3.66 -23.75
CA ILE A 77 -6.55 -2.65 -23.14
C ILE A 77 -7.34 -2.17 -21.93
N GLY A 78 -6.87 -2.53 -20.72
CA GLY A 78 -7.50 -2.08 -19.49
C GLY A 78 -7.51 -0.55 -19.44
N GLU A 79 -8.67 0.04 -19.14
CA GLU A 79 -8.76 1.49 -18.92
C GLU A 79 -7.93 1.83 -17.65
N PRO A 80 -7.04 2.84 -17.72
CA PRO A 80 -6.22 3.24 -16.58
C PRO A 80 -7.09 3.53 -15.35
N GLN A 81 -6.71 2.99 -14.21
CA GLN A 81 -7.32 3.32 -12.93
C GLN A 81 -6.94 4.74 -12.53
N ASP A 82 -7.68 5.35 -11.60
CA ASP A 82 -7.36 6.70 -11.13
C ASP A 82 -5.92 6.77 -10.58
N ASP A 83 -5.43 5.71 -9.91
CA ASP A 83 -4.07 5.64 -9.37
C ASP A 83 -2.98 5.18 -10.36
N ASP A 84 -3.27 5.15 -11.67
CA ASP A 84 -2.25 5.01 -12.73
C ASP A 84 -1.70 6.37 -13.22
N TYR A 85 -2.23 7.50 -12.72
CA TYR A 85 -1.87 8.85 -13.15
C TYR A 85 -0.83 9.52 -12.24
N LEU A 86 0.18 10.13 -12.87
CA LEU A 86 1.20 10.97 -12.23
C LEU A 86 0.91 12.45 -12.46
N TYR A 87 1.38 13.34 -11.59
CA TYR A 87 1.12 14.78 -11.66
C TYR A 87 2.38 15.60 -11.93
N CYS A 88 2.35 16.47 -12.94
CA CYS A 88 3.47 17.33 -13.28
C CYS A 88 3.30 18.71 -12.65
N GLU A 89 4.00 18.98 -11.54
CA GLU A 89 3.95 20.28 -10.85
C GLU A 89 4.28 21.48 -11.75
N LYS A 90 5.15 21.30 -12.75
CA LYS A 90 5.54 22.37 -13.70
C LYS A 90 4.46 22.67 -14.75
N CYS A 91 3.60 21.70 -15.06
CA CYS A 91 2.49 21.85 -16.01
C CYS A 91 1.13 21.97 -15.32
N GLN A 92 1.06 21.74 -14.01
CA GLN A 92 -0.15 21.62 -13.20
C GLN A 92 -1.20 20.66 -13.84
N ASN A 93 -0.74 19.54 -14.38
CA ASN A 93 -1.54 18.58 -15.17
C ASN A 93 -1.12 17.13 -14.90
N PHE A 94 -2.07 16.20 -15.06
CA PHE A 94 -1.87 14.75 -14.96
C PHE A 94 -1.33 14.15 -16.27
N PHE A 95 -0.63 13.01 -16.16
CA PHE A 95 -0.10 12.23 -17.27
C PHE A 95 0.10 10.76 -16.86
N ILE A 96 0.29 9.87 -17.84
CA ILE A 96 0.72 8.47 -17.65
C ILE A 96 2.13 8.34 -18.24
N ASP A 97 3.01 7.58 -17.59
CA ASP A 97 4.44 7.37 -17.88
C ASP A 97 5.34 8.61 -17.92
N SER A 98 5.03 9.59 -18.78
CA SER A 98 5.85 10.78 -19.01
C SER A 98 5.03 12.03 -19.35
N CYS A 99 5.46 13.17 -18.82
CA CYS A 99 4.90 14.47 -19.15
C CYS A 99 5.43 14.94 -20.51
N ALA A 100 4.53 15.32 -21.43
CA ALA A 100 4.89 15.74 -22.78
C ALA A 100 5.90 16.92 -22.87
N ALA A 101 6.02 17.75 -21.82
CA ALA A 101 6.96 18.86 -21.75
C ALA A 101 8.22 18.58 -20.89
N HIS A 102 8.19 17.56 -20.03
CA HIS A 102 9.20 17.36 -18.98
C HIS A 102 9.77 15.94 -18.87
N GLY A 103 9.27 14.99 -19.67
CA GLY A 103 9.69 13.59 -19.64
C GLY A 103 9.10 12.80 -18.46
N ALA A 104 9.66 11.62 -18.20
CA ALA A 104 9.31 10.81 -17.04
C ALA A 104 9.82 11.46 -15.73
N PRO A 105 9.06 11.38 -14.63
CA PRO A 105 9.48 11.95 -13.35
C PRO A 105 10.67 11.19 -12.75
N THR A 106 11.47 11.90 -11.95
CA THR A 106 12.64 11.33 -11.29
C THR A 106 12.26 10.77 -9.92
N PHE A 107 12.26 9.45 -9.78
CA PHE A 107 12.13 8.76 -8.51
C PHE A 107 13.52 8.56 -7.87
N VAL A 108 13.70 9.12 -6.67
CA VAL A 108 14.85 8.84 -5.80
C VAL A 108 14.70 7.43 -5.25
N LYS A 109 15.80 6.67 -5.23
CA LYS A 109 15.84 5.33 -4.65
C LYS A 109 16.32 5.39 -3.21
N ASP A 110 15.63 4.67 -2.35
CA ASP A 110 16.06 4.36 -0.99
C ASP A 110 17.40 3.62 -0.97
N SER A 111 18.17 3.83 0.09
CA SER A 111 19.38 3.05 0.36
C SER A 111 19.00 1.59 0.63
N PRO A 112 19.67 0.60 0.02
CA PRO A 112 19.24 -0.80 0.09
C PRO A 112 19.53 -1.42 1.46
N VAL A 113 18.47 -1.84 2.16
CA VAL A 113 18.54 -2.50 3.48
C VAL A 113 17.52 -3.63 3.57
N ASP A 114 17.96 -4.79 4.06
CA ASP A 114 17.14 -5.99 4.23
C ASP A 114 15.97 -5.76 5.20
N ARG A 115 14.80 -6.33 4.88
CA ARG A 115 13.62 -6.29 5.75
C ARG A 115 13.85 -7.11 7.03
N GLY A 116 13.37 -6.59 8.16
CA GLY A 116 13.61 -7.16 9.48
C GLY A 116 14.93 -6.71 10.14
N HIS A 117 15.76 -5.89 9.48
CA HIS A 117 16.89 -5.25 10.14
C HIS A 117 16.39 -4.20 11.17
N PRO A 118 16.80 -4.21 12.45
CA PRO A 118 16.16 -3.40 13.50
C PRO A 118 16.06 -1.89 13.19
N ASN A 119 17.12 -1.29 12.65
CA ASN A 119 17.17 0.14 12.31
C ASN A 119 16.91 0.38 10.81
N ARG A 120 16.10 -0.46 10.14
CA ARG A 120 15.93 -0.43 8.68
C ARG A 120 15.46 0.94 8.19
N SER A 121 14.39 1.46 8.77
CA SER A 121 13.82 2.76 8.43
C SER A 121 14.88 3.85 8.33
N ALA A 122 15.70 4.03 9.36
CA ALA A 122 16.75 5.05 9.39
C ALA A 122 17.88 4.78 8.37
N LEU A 123 18.20 3.52 8.07
CA LEU A 123 19.25 3.14 7.13
C LEU A 123 18.80 3.17 5.66
N THR A 124 17.50 3.09 5.38
CA THR A 124 16.95 3.25 4.01
C THR A 124 17.02 4.68 3.47
N LEU A 125 17.41 5.66 4.30
CA LEU A 125 17.44 7.08 3.94
C LEU A 125 18.31 7.34 2.68
N PRO A 126 17.79 8.02 1.65
CA PRO A 126 18.55 8.39 0.46
C PRO A 126 19.77 9.29 0.76
N PRO A 127 20.89 9.13 0.03
CA PRO A 127 22.06 9.99 0.18
C PRO A 127 21.74 11.48 -0.02
N GLY A 128 22.20 12.32 0.91
CA GLY A 128 21.99 13.77 0.90
C GLY A 128 20.83 14.27 1.76
N LEU A 129 20.05 13.35 2.36
CA LEU A 129 19.13 13.64 3.45
C LEU A 129 19.73 13.22 4.82
N ARG A 130 19.21 13.76 5.92
CA ARG A 130 19.54 13.36 7.30
C ARG A 130 18.28 13.28 8.18
N ILE A 131 18.18 12.24 9.00
CA ILE A 131 17.22 12.20 10.13
C ILE A 131 17.85 12.88 11.36
N GLY A 132 17.08 13.72 12.06
CA GLY A 132 17.49 14.35 13.32
C GLY A 132 16.31 15.03 14.01
N PRO A 133 16.50 15.83 15.07
CA PRO A 133 15.40 16.54 15.73
C PRO A 133 14.60 17.40 14.74
N SER A 134 13.28 17.41 14.86
CA SER A 134 12.39 18.27 14.07
C SER A 134 12.47 19.73 14.54
N SER A 135 12.15 20.67 13.64
CA SER A 135 11.85 22.06 13.95
C SER A 135 10.49 22.25 14.63
N ILE A 136 9.58 21.29 14.47
CA ILE A 136 8.24 21.32 15.03
C ILE A 136 8.29 20.94 16.52
N PRO A 137 7.79 21.79 17.44
CA PRO A 137 7.79 21.49 18.87
C PRO A 137 7.11 20.16 19.19
N ALA A 138 7.81 19.32 19.96
CA ALA A 138 7.37 17.99 20.39
C ALA A 138 7.11 16.93 19.29
N ALA A 139 7.36 17.20 18.00
CA ALA A 139 7.26 16.19 16.94
C ALA A 139 8.37 15.10 17.00
N GLY A 140 9.45 15.35 17.73
CA GLY A 140 10.54 14.38 17.93
C GLY A 140 11.57 14.46 16.80
N LEU A 141 11.57 13.47 15.89
CA LEU A 141 12.49 13.41 14.76
C LEU A 141 11.83 13.92 13.47
N GLY A 142 12.65 14.43 12.56
CA GLY A 142 12.30 14.93 11.23
C GLY A 142 13.37 14.58 10.21
N VAL A 143 13.01 14.58 8.92
CA VAL A 143 13.95 14.41 7.80
C VAL A 143 14.35 15.77 7.25
N TRP A 144 15.65 15.99 7.07
CA TRP A 144 16.24 17.23 6.61
C TRP A 144 16.98 17.01 5.28
N ASN A 145 16.92 17.99 4.39
CA ASN A 145 17.81 18.05 3.23
C ASN A 145 19.18 18.62 3.64
N GLU A 146 20.30 18.03 3.20
CA GLU A 146 21.65 18.49 3.55
C GLU A 146 22.58 18.74 2.36
N ALA A 147 22.47 17.98 1.25
CA ALA A 147 23.50 18.00 0.20
C ALA A 147 23.33 19.09 -0.87
N SER A 148 22.13 19.23 -1.44
CA SER A 148 21.86 20.10 -2.59
C SER A 148 20.38 20.44 -2.68
N GLU A 149 19.99 21.43 -3.49
CA GLU A 149 18.58 21.68 -3.78
C GLU A 149 17.88 20.42 -4.32
N LEU A 150 16.74 20.06 -3.72
CA LEU A 150 15.84 19.05 -4.28
C LEU A 150 14.89 19.76 -5.27
N PRO A 151 14.93 19.45 -6.57
CA PRO A 151 14.15 20.16 -7.58
C PRO A 151 12.65 19.86 -7.51
N LEU A 152 11.83 20.83 -7.94
CA LEU A 152 10.38 20.68 -8.11
C LEU A 152 10.01 19.45 -8.97
N GLY A 153 9.08 18.62 -8.47
CA GLY A 153 8.66 17.37 -9.11
C GLY A 153 9.57 16.17 -8.90
N LEU A 154 10.49 16.20 -7.92
CA LEU A 154 11.24 15.03 -7.47
C LEU A 154 10.32 14.09 -6.66
N HIS A 155 10.45 12.79 -6.86
CA HIS A 155 9.58 11.77 -6.26
C HIS A 155 10.36 10.84 -5.31
N PHE A 156 9.69 10.39 -4.25
CA PHE A 156 10.22 9.54 -3.18
C PHE A 156 9.26 8.38 -2.87
N GLY A 157 9.81 7.21 -2.59
CA GLY A 157 9.07 6.04 -2.14
C GLY A 157 9.18 4.81 -3.05
N PRO A 158 8.29 3.81 -2.89
CA PRO A 158 7.06 3.87 -2.08
C PRO A 158 7.31 3.98 -0.58
N TYR A 159 6.31 4.47 0.16
CA TYR A 159 6.24 4.35 1.62
C TYR A 159 6.15 2.85 1.98
N GLU A 160 7.02 2.39 2.89
CA GLU A 160 7.01 1.00 3.34
C GLU A 160 6.52 0.87 4.78
N GLY A 161 5.90 -0.26 5.07
CA GLY A 161 5.31 -0.62 6.36
C GLY A 161 4.66 -2.00 6.30
N GLN A 162 3.94 -2.37 7.35
CA GLN A 162 3.08 -3.56 7.34
C GLN A 162 1.74 -3.22 6.68
N VAL A 163 1.32 -4.01 5.69
CA VAL A 163 0.01 -3.84 5.03
C VAL A 163 -1.06 -4.59 5.82
N THR A 164 -2.22 -3.96 6.04
CA THR A 164 -3.38 -4.55 6.73
C THR A 164 -4.71 -4.04 6.15
N GLU A 165 -5.77 -4.84 6.30
CA GLU A 165 -7.17 -4.43 6.07
C GLU A 165 -7.89 -4.07 7.39
N ASP A 166 -7.18 -4.13 8.52
CA ASP A 166 -7.71 -3.90 9.87
C ASP A 166 -7.73 -2.41 10.25
N GLU A 167 -8.92 -1.87 10.57
CA GLU A 167 -9.11 -0.49 11.02
C GLU A 167 -8.45 -0.22 12.39
N ASP A 168 -8.29 -1.22 13.27
CA ASP A 168 -7.54 -1.03 14.53
C ASP A 168 -6.02 -0.84 14.26
N GLY A 169 -5.53 -1.24 13.09
CA GLY A 169 -4.18 -0.94 12.61
C GLY A 169 -4.01 0.45 11.98
N ALA A 170 -5.12 1.17 11.76
CA ALA A 170 -5.12 2.48 11.14
C ALA A 170 -4.50 3.54 12.07
N HIS A 171 -4.87 3.55 13.35
CA HIS A 171 -4.56 4.59 14.33
C HIS A 171 -3.12 4.55 14.92
N SER A 172 -2.11 4.31 14.09
CA SER A 172 -0.71 4.23 14.53
C SER A 172 0.02 5.58 14.59
N GLY A 173 -0.51 6.61 13.89
CA GLY A 173 0.21 7.84 13.55
C GLY A 173 1.29 7.68 12.45
N TYR A 174 1.49 6.46 11.95
CA TYR A 174 2.43 6.11 10.88
C TYR A 174 1.74 5.36 9.73
N SER A 175 0.40 5.23 9.75
CA SER A 175 -0.36 4.55 8.71
C SER A 175 -0.81 5.52 7.61
N TRP A 176 -0.87 5.02 6.37
CA TRP A 176 -1.56 5.70 5.27
C TRP A 176 -2.69 4.83 4.72
N LEU A 177 -3.85 5.43 4.48
CA LEU A 177 -4.95 4.82 3.73
C LEU A 177 -4.57 4.64 2.25
N ILE A 178 -4.81 3.44 1.71
CA ILE A 178 -4.69 3.09 0.29
C ILE A 178 -6.07 2.68 -0.20
N THR A 179 -6.58 3.33 -1.26
CA THR A 179 -7.84 2.93 -1.89
C THR A 179 -7.60 1.82 -2.91
N LYS A 180 -8.32 0.70 -2.77
CA LYS A 180 -8.36 -0.37 -3.77
C LYS A 180 -9.33 -0.07 -4.92
N GLY A 181 -10.11 1.02 -4.80
CA GLY A 181 -11.31 1.29 -5.59
C GLY A 181 -12.55 0.61 -5.02
N ARG A 182 -13.75 1.04 -5.47
CA ARG A 182 -15.06 0.45 -5.09
C ARG A 182 -15.34 0.41 -3.58
N ASN A 183 -14.90 1.43 -2.83
CA ASN A 183 -15.02 1.53 -1.37
C ASN A 183 -14.32 0.40 -0.60
N CYS A 184 -13.30 -0.22 -1.19
CA CYS A 184 -12.40 -1.15 -0.52
C CYS A 184 -11.06 -0.45 -0.26
N TYR A 185 -10.46 -0.69 0.90
CA TYR A 185 -9.27 0.01 1.38
C TYR A 185 -8.24 -0.95 1.98
N GLU A 186 -7.02 -0.44 2.15
CA GLU A 186 -5.91 -1.03 2.90
C GLU A 186 -5.22 0.08 3.69
N TYR A 187 -4.44 -0.29 4.69
CA TYR A 187 -3.51 0.59 5.39
C TYR A 187 -2.08 0.07 5.22
N VAL A 188 -1.11 0.97 5.04
CA VAL A 188 0.31 0.67 5.18
C VAL A 188 0.85 1.33 6.45
N ASP A 189 1.09 0.55 7.50
CA ASP A 189 1.57 1.03 8.80
C ASP A 189 3.10 1.06 8.88
N GLY A 190 3.68 2.27 8.90
CA GLY A 190 5.11 2.50 9.07
C GLY A 190 5.63 2.40 10.51
N LYS A 191 4.80 1.98 11.49
CA LYS A 191 5.15 1.96 12.92
C LYS A 191 6.40 1.13 13.25
N ASP A 192 6.57 -0.06 12.67
CA ASP A 192 7.73 -0.93 12.92
C ASP A 192 8.95 -0.49 12.11
N GLU A 193 9.99 -0.01 12.80
CA GLU A 193 11.25 0.48 12.21
C GLU A 193 12.04 -0.57 11.40
N SER A 194 11.75 -1.86 11.58
CA SER A 194 12.38 -2.97 10.86
C SER A 194 11.65 -3.37 9.57
N TRP A 195 10.39 -2.96 9.40
CA TRP A 195 9.58 -3.17 8.19
C TRP A 195 9.40 -1.91 7.36
N ALA A 196 9.37 -0.75 8.01
CA ALA A 196 9.21 0.55 7.36
C ALA A 196 10.47 1.06 6.65
N ASN A 197 10.33 2.15 5.90
CA ASN A 197 11.43 2.95 5.37
C ASN A 197 11.53 4.33 6.04
N TRP A 198 12.48 5.15 5.59
CA TRP A 198 12.79 6.47 6.16
C TRP A 198 11.63 7.47 6.10
N MET A 199 10.66 7.27 5.20
CA MET A 199 9.52 8.17 5.00
C MET A 199 8.62 8.31 6.24
N ARG A 200 8.70 7.37 7.19
CA ARG A 200 8.03 7.45 8.50
C ARG A 200 8.51 8.60 9.40
N TYR A 201 9.66 9.20 9.10
CA TYR A 201 10.22 10.33 9.87
C TYR A 201 9.97 11.69 9.21
N VAL A 202 9.21 11.75 8.11
CA VAL A 202 8.79 13.01 7.47
C VAL A 202 7.58 13.53 8.22
N ASN A 203 7.61 14.77 8.72
CA ASN A 203 6.55 15.31 9.58
C ASN A 203 5.41 15.99 8.80
N CYS A 204 4.29 16.23 9.51
CA CYS A 204 3.18 17.03 9.00
C CYS A 204 3.58 18.49 8.80
N ALA A 205 3.22 19.08 7.66
CA ALA A 205 3.22 20.53 7.47
C ALA A 205 2.03 21.15 8.22
N ARG A 206 2.27 22.25 8.94
CA ARG A 206 1.24 22.97 9.72
C ARG A 206 0.53 24.08 8.95
N ASP A 207 1.06 24.44 7.78
CA ASP A 207 0.51 25.47 6.89
C ASP A 207 0.97 25.25 5.43
N GLU A 208 0.33 25.98 4.50
CA GLU A 208 0.66 25.95 3.07
C GLU A 208 2.04 26.59 2.81
N GLU A 209 2.54 27.43 3.71
CA GLU A 209 3.81 28.14 3.61
C GLU A 209 5.03 27.23 3.87
N GLU A 210 4.97 26.29 4.82
CA GLU A 210 6.06 25.34 5.10
C GLU A 210 5.96 24.01 4.34
N GLN A 211 4.76 23.61 3.90
CA GLN A 211 4.55 22.37 3.14
C GLN A 211 5.42 22.32 1.88
N ASN A 212 6.27 21.29 1.77
CA ASN A 212 7.16 21.11 0.63
C ASN A 212 7.04 19.74 -0.07
N LEU A 213 6.33 18.80 0.55
CA LEU A 213 5.94 17.51 -0.04
C LEU A 213 4.42 17.37 -0.16
N VAL A 214 3.99 16.61 -1.16
CA VAL A 214 2.62 16.14 -1.35
C VAL A 214 2.64 14.61 -1.40
N ALA A 215 1.89 13.97 -0.51
CA ALA A 215 1.59 12.55 -0.61
C ALA A 215 0.56 12.29 -1.72
N PHE A 216 0.68 11.17 -2.43
CA PHE A 216 -0.31 10.71 -3.40
C PHE A 216 -0.21 9.18 -3.58
N GLN A 217 -1.33 8.53 -3.94
CA GLN A 217 -1.33 7.12 -4.31
C GLN A 217 -0.93 6.95 -5.78
N TYR A 218 -0.12 5.94 -6.07
CA TYR A 218 0.22 5.50 -7.41
C TYR A 218 0.44 3.98 -7.41
N HIS A 219 -0.20 3.26 -8.33
CA HIS A 219 -0.22 1.80 -8.44
C HIS A 219 -0.37 1.07 -7.08
N ARG A 220 -1.36 1.49 -6.27
CA ARG A 220 -1.68 0.95 -4.92
C ARG A 220 -0.57 1.08 -3.88
N GLN A 221 0.32 2.04 -4.06
CA GLN A 221 1.35 2.41 -3.08
C GLN A 221 1.36 3.93 -2.85
N ILE A 222 1.87 4.37 -1.71
CA ILE A 222 1.98 5.80 -1.37
C ILE A 222 3.35 6.32 -1.76
N PHE A 223 3.39 7.46 -2.45
CA PHE A 223 4.61 8.18 -2.80
C PHE A 223 4.52 9.63 -2.33
N TYR A 224 5.66 10.23 -2.02
CA TYR A 224 5.76 11.67 -1.78
C TYR A 224 6.42 12.34 -2.99
N ARG A 225 5.97 13.54 -3.37
CA ARG A 225 6.62 14.37 -4.39
C ARG A 225 6.84 15.80 -3.90
N THR A 226 7.93 16.44 -4.32
CA THR A 226 8.23 17.84 -3.94
C THR A 226 7.32 18.81 -4.71
N CYS A 227 6.53 19.62 -4.00
CA CYS A 227 5.67 20.66 -4.58
C CYS A 227 6.36 22.04 -4.68
N ARG A 228 7.58 22.16 -4.17
CA ARG A 228 8.50 23.30 -4.36
C ARG A 228 9.95 22.82 -4.37
N ALA A 229 10.88 23.69 -4.75
CA ALA A 229 12.30 23.41 -4.56
C ALA A 229 12.67 23.45 -3.06
N ILE A 230 13.42 22.47 -2.57
CA ILE A 230 13.78 22.35 -1.15
C ILE A 230 15.28 22.61 -1.00
N GLN A 231 15.66 23.66 -0.28
CA GLN A 231 17.06 24.03 -0.07
C GLN A 231 17.75 23.12 0.97
N PRO A 232 19.09 23.02 0.96
CA PRO A 232 19.85 22.44 2.07
C PRO A 232 19.54 23.17 3.38
N GLY A 233 19.38 22.41 4.47
CA GLY A 233 18.98 22.93 5.78
C GLY A 233 17.46 23.08 5.98
N CYS A 234 16.61 22.72 5.01
CA CYS A 234 15.17 22.65 5.19
C CYS A 234 14.70 21.27 5.67
N GLU A 235 13.69 21.23 6.54
CA GLU A 235 12.97 20.01 6.91
C GLU A 235 11.97 19.63 5.81
N LEU A 236 11.84 18.32 5.53
CA LEU A 236 10.87 17.76 4.60
C LEU A 236 9.53 17.62 5.33
N LEU A 237 8.49 18.32 4.83
CA LEU A 237 7.18 18.42 5.46
C LEU A 237 6.06 18.14 4.45
N VAL A 238 5.19 17.18 4.78
CA VAL A 238 4.10 16.69 3.91
C VAL A 238 2.73 16.97 4.55
N TRP A 239 1.67 17.15 3.77
CA TRP A 239 0.31 17.25 4.34
C TRP A 239 -0.30 15.87 4.53
N TYR A 240 -0.85 15.60 5.72
CA TYR A 240 -1.45 14.31 6.11
C TYR A 240 -2.96 14.20 5.81
N GLY A 241 -3.57 15.25 5.29
CA GLY A 241 -5.01 15.33 5.00
C GLY A 241 -5.81 16.11 6.06
N ASP A 242 -6.99 16.60 5.66
CA ASP A 242 -7.81 17.52 6.46
C ASP A 242 -8.29 16.91 7.79
N GLU A 243 -8.41 15.58 7.88
CA GLU A 243 -8.90 14.86 9.07
C GLU A 243 -7.81 14.77 10.15
N TYR A 244 -6.67 14.13 9.86
CA TYR A 244 -5.51 14.09 10.77
C TYR A 244 -4.98 15.49 11.12
N GLY A 245 -5.05 16.42 10.17
CA GLY A 245 -4.74 17.84 10.41
C GLY A 245 -5.52 18.44 11.57
N GLN A 246 -6.81 18.12 11.70
CA GLN A 246 -7.64 18.59 12.81
C GLN A 246 -7.23 17.97 14.16
N GLU A 247 -6.77 16.72 14.19
CA GLU A 247 -6.27 16.07 15.42
C GLU A 247 -4.97 16.71 15.92
N LEU A 248 -4.08 17.08 15.00
CA LEU A 248 -2.89 17.91 15.30
C LEU A 248 -3.23 19.37 15.63
N GLY A 249 -4.50 19.77 15.58
CA GLY A 249 -4.97 21.15 15.82
C GLY A 249 -4.67 22.13 14.67
N ILE A 250 -4.23 21.62 13.52
CA ILE A 250 -3.90 22.40 12.32
C ILE A 250 -5.19 22.83 11.61
N LYS A 251 -5.19 24.05 11.06
CA LYS A 251 -6.34 24.63 10.35
C LYS A 251 -5.96 24.96 8.92
N TRP A 252 -6.12 23.98 8.04
CA TRP A 252 -5.74 24.07 6.64
C TRP A 252 -6.58 25.10 5.85
N GLY A 253 -5.98 25.67 4.80
CA GLY A 253 -6.62 26.65 3.94
C GLY A 253 -7.74 26.05 3.09
N SER A 254 -8.92 26.69 3.09
CA SER A 254 -10.05 26.27 2.24
C SER A 254 -9.89 26.60 0.75
N HIS A 255 -8.71 27.09 0.36
CA HIS A 255 -8.46 27.70 -0.95
C HIS A 255 -8.21 26.69 -2.08
N TRP A 256 -7.90 25.42 -1.74
CA TRP A 256 -7.64 24.35 -2.72
C TRP A 256 -8.90 23.82 -3.42
N LYS A 257 -10.10 24.07 -2.89
CA LYS A 257 -11.40 23.66 -3.50
C LYS A 257 -11.81 24.51 -4.72
N LYS A 258 -10.85 24.92 -5.55
CA LYS A 258 -11.10 25.57 -6.84
C LYS A 258 -11.29 24.51 -7.91
N GLU A 259 -12.55 24.15 -8.10
CA GLU A 259 -13.07 23.34 -9.20
C GLU A 259 -12.39 23.72 -10.54
N PRO A 260 -11.79 22.77 -11.29
CA PRO A 260 -11.09 23.08 -12.53
C PRO A 260 -12.01 23.77 -13.55
N THR A 261 -11.67 24.99 -13.96
CA THR A 261 -12.51 25.77 -14.89
C THR A 261 -12.76 25.01 -16.19
N ALA A 262 -14.00 24.55 -16.38
CA ALA A 262 -14.38 23.64 -17.45
C ALA A 262 -14.10 24.21 -18.85
N ARG A 263 -13.01 23.75 -19.47
CA ARG A 263 -12.65 24.06 -20.87
C ARG A 263 -12.32 22.78 -21.64
N THR A 264 -13.38 22.28 -22.29
CA THR A 264 -13.36 21.40 -23.47
C THR A 264 -12.55 20.10 -23.39
N GLY A 265 -13.26 18.97 -23.30
CA GLY A 265 -12.87 17.77 -24.05
C GLY A 265 -11.98 16.75 -23.36
N GLY A 266 -11.97 16.67 -22.03
CA GLY A 266 -11.35 15.55 -21.30
C GLY A 266 -11.88 15.44 -19.88
N GLN A 267 -12.38 14.27 -19.50
CA GLN A 267 -12.59 13.93 -18.08
C GLN A 267 -11.25 13.43 -17.55
N GLY A 268 -10.44 14.32 -17.00
CA GLY A 268 -9.34 13.91 -16.12
C GLY A 268 -9.89 13.34 -14.81
N PRO A 269 -9.15 12.46 -14.13
CA PRO A 269 -9.61 11.84 -12.88
C PRO A 269 -9.93 12.89 -11.81
N LEU A 270 -10.96 12.60 -11.01
CA LEU A 270 -11.41 13.50 -9.94
C LEU A 270 -10.37 13.54 -8.80
N SER A 271 -9.59 14.61 -8.74
CA SER A 271 -8.76 15.04 -7.59
C SER A 271 -8.22 13.88 -6.73
N LEU A 272 -7.19 13.19 -7.23
CA LEU A 272 -6.49 12.11 -6.51
C LEU A 272 -5.92 12.49 -5.14
N GLN A 273 -5.83 13.79 -4.84
CA GLN A 273 -5.40 14.32 -3.54
C GLN A 273 -6.49 14.27 -2.47
N THR A 274 -7.71 13.81 -2.80
CA THR A 274 -8.89 13.83 -1.89
C THR A 274 -9.04 12.55 -1.05
N PHE A 275 -8.20 11.53 -1.26
CA PHE A 275 -8.37 10.19 -0.66
C PHE A 275 -7.18 9.72 0.19
N LEU A 276 -6.20 10.58 0.46
CA LEU A 276 -5.16 10.29 1.43
C LEU A 276 -5.46 10.99 2.76
N VAL A 277 -5.75 10.15 3.74
CA VAL A 277 -5.89 10.49 5.15
C VAL A 277 -4.91 9.58 5.89
N GLN A 278 -4.09 10.17 6.76
CA GLN A 278 -3.49 9.39 7.86
C GLN A 278 -4.55 9.16 8.94
N PRO A 279 -4.69 7.96 9.52
CA PRO A 279 -5.66 7.67 10.57
C PRO A 279 -5.07 7.74 12.00
#